data_AF-A0A655Q5X6-F1
#
_entry.id   AF-A0A655Q5X6-F1
#
_cell.length_a   1.000
_cell.length_b   1.000
_cell.length_c   1.000
_cell.angle_alpha   90.00
_cell.angle_beta   90.00
_cell.angle_gamma   90.00
#
_symmetry.space_group_name_H-M   'P 1'
#
loop_
_entity.id
_entity.type
_entity.pdbx_description
1 polymer ?
#
loop_
_entity_poly.entity_id
_entity_poly.type
_entity_poly.pdbx_seq_one_letter_code
_entity_poly.pdbx_strand_id
1 'polypeptide(L)'
;MDDVPTYAVLYRLTGDQAELLVGGERYRIARQWLEPLWNGQFSLLWQASFSRTLKQGMQGADVALLESKLAQVLGEPERPREQFDKDLSRKVELFQRWQNMHVDGIAGRQTLRRLELLTQQQAPSLKEEG
;
A
#
# COMPACT_ATOMS: atom_id res chain seq x y z
N MET A 1 12.81 -19.47 29.10
CA MET A 1 11.45 -19.15 28.64
C MET A 1 11.67 -18.34 27.38
N ASP A 2 11.39 -18.92 26.22
CA ASP A 2 11.62 -18.24 24.94
C ASP A 2 10.72 -17.01 24.84
N ASP A 3 11.32 -15.88 24.45
CA ASP A 3 10.64 -14.60 24.29
C ASP A 3 9.69 -14.71 23.09
N VAL A 4 8.40 -14.94 23.34
CA VAL A 4 7.40 -15.06 22.28
C VAL A 4 7.11 -13.65 21.77
N PRO A 5 7.31 -13.36 20.47
CA PRO A 5 7.02 -12.04 19.93
C PRO A 5 5.54 -11.71 20.13
N THR A 6 5.28 -10.60 20.81
CA THR A 6 3.92 -10.07 21.02
C THR A 6 3.62 -9.03 19.95
N TYR A 7 2.45 -9.12 19.34
CA TYR A 7 2.02 -8.22 18.28
C TYR A 7 0.91 -7.30 18.77
N ALA A 8 0.96 -6.03 18.36
CA ALA A 8 -0.07 -5.04 18.61
C ALA A 8 -0.36 -4.28 17.32
N VAL A 9 -1.60 -3.85 17.11
CA VAL A 9 -1.93 -2.93 16.01
C VAL A 9 -1.82 -1.51 16.52
N LEU A 10 -0.94 -0.72 15.91
CA LEU A 10 -0.90 0.72 16.14
C LEU A 10 -2.11 1.36 15.44
N TYR A 11 -3.10 1.77 16.23
CA TYR A 11 -4.38 2.26 15.75
C TYR A 11 -4.41 3.79 15.59
N ARG A 12 -3.78 4.52 16.52
CA ARG A 12 -3.76 5.98 16.53
C ARG A 12 -2.42 6.53 17.05
N LEU A 13 -1.94 7.64 16.46
CA LEU A 13 -0.92 8.50 17.06
C LEU A 13 -1.47 9.92 17.13
N THR A 14 -1.39 10.55 18.30
CA THR A 14 -1.77 11.96 18.49
C THR A 14 -0.75 12.61 19.40
N GLY A 15 0.11 13.46 18.83
CA GLY A 15 1.19 14.11 19.57
C GLY A 15 2.10 13.12 20.29
N ASP A 16 2.09 13.18 21.63
CA ASP A 16 2.83 12.29 22.53
C ASP A 16 2.16 10.91 22.69
N GLN A 17 0.90 10.73 22.32
CA GLN A 17 0.14 9.53 22.68
C GLN A 17 -0.01 8.57 21.51
N ALA A 18 0.00 7.27 21.83
CA ALA A 18 -0.31 6.18 20.92
C ALA A 18 -1.49 5.37 21.45
N GLU A 19 -2.34 4.89 20.55
CA GLU A 19 -3.37 3.91 20.87
C GLU A 19 -3.08 2.59 20.17
N LEU A 20 -2.97 1.53 20.96
CA LEU A 20 -2.71 0.18 20.52
C LEU A 20 -3.97 -0.68 20.67
N LEU A 21 -4.19 -1.58 19.71
CA LEU A 21 -5.13 -2.68 19.87
C LEU A 21 -4.36 -3.96 20.19
N VAL A 22 -4.63 -4.55 21.35
CA VAL A 22 -4.03 -5.80 21.81
C VAL A 22 -5.14 -6.72 22.27
N GLY A 23 -5.28 -7.90 21.65
CA GLY A 23 -6.35 -8.84 21.98
C GLY A 23 -7.78 -8.29 21.80
N GLY A 24 -7.95 -7.25 20.98
CA GLY A 24 -9.24 -6.57 20.77
C GLY A 24 -9.51 -5.39 21.71
N GLU A 25 -8.73 -5.24 22.78
CA GLU A 25 -8.80 -4.12 23.71
C GLU A 25 -7.96 -2.94 23.24
N ARG A 26 -8.41 -1.71 23.54
CA ARG A 26 -7.69 -0.46 23.17
C ARG A 26 -6.92 0.11 24.35
N TYR A 27 -5.61 0.19 24.22
CA TYR A 27 -4.70 0.75 25.21
C TYR A 27 -4.15 2.08 24.73
N ARG A 28 -4.26 3.13 25.55
CA ARG A 28 -3.60 4.42 25.31
C ARG A 28 -2.31 4.47 26.12
N ILE A 29 -1.19 4.73 25.43
CA ILE A 29 0.14 4.80 26.02
C ILE A 29 0.86 6.06 25.55
N ALA A 30 1.80 6.57 26.35
CA ALA A 30 2.72 7.59 25.87
C ALA A 30 3.73 6.97 24.88
N ARG A 31 4.06 7.71 23.82
CA ARG A 31 4.91 7.29 22.70
C ARG A 31 6.31 6.92 23.16
N GLN A 32 6.84 7.59 24.18
CA GLN A 32 8.13 7.26 24.79
C GLN A 32 8.18 5.82 25.36
N TRP A 33 7.02 5.22 25.68
CA TRP A 33 6.95 3.83 26.13
C TRP A 33 6.91 2.85 24.95
N LEU A 34 6.53 3.31 23.75
CA LEU A 34 6.52 2.49 22.54
C LEU A 34 7.93 2.30 21.97
N GLU A 35 8.76 3.35 22.00
CA GLU A 35 10.13 3.35 21.45
C GLU A 35 11.03 2.22 21.95
N PRO A 36 11.13 1.93 23.27
CA PRO A 36 11.95 0.81 23.76
C PRO A 36 11.34 -0.57 23.47
N LEU A 37 10.03 -0.64 23.23
CA LEU A 37 9.32 -1.89 22.94
C LEU A 37 9.34 -2.23 21.44
N TRP A 38 9.58 -1.24 20.58
CA TRP A 38 9.50 -1.38 19.14
C TRP A 38 10.88 -1.27 18.49
N ASN A 39 11.32 -2.39 17.91
CA ASN A 39 12.58 -2.47 17.15
C ASN A 39 12.48 -1.97 15.69
N GLY A 40 11.41 -1.25 15.34
CA GLY A 40 11.14 -0.78 13.97
C GLY A 40 10.49 -1.81 13.03
N GLN A 41 10.28 -3.05 13.47
CA GLN A 41 9.58 -4.06 12.67
C GLN A 41 8.06 -3.83 12.71
N PHE A 42 7.43 -3.71 11.54
CA PHE A 42 5.98 -3.65 11.42
C PHE A 42 5.53 -4.47 10.21
N SER A 43 4.31 -4.99 10.30
CA SER A 43 3.63 -5.66 9.20
C SER A 43 2.45 -4.81 8.77
N LEU A 44 2.44 -4.38 7.51
CA LEU A 44 1.27 -3.73 6.92
C LEU A 44 0.24 -4.80 6.53
N LEU A 45 -0.94 -4.72 7.12
CA LEU A 45 -2.09 -5.51 6.67
C LEU A 45 -2.66 -4.83 5.43
N TRP A 46 -2.41 -5.42 4.26
CA TRP A 46 -2.95 -4.94 2.99
C TRP A 46 -3.82 -6.02 2.33
N GLN A 47 -4.90 -5.59 1.69
CA GLN A 47 -5.72 -6.47 0.85
C GLN A 47 -5.24 -6.32 -0.61
N ALA A 48 -4.58 -7.36 -1.13
CA ALA A 48 -4.13 -7.37 -2.51
C ALA A 48 -5.33 -7.31 -3.46
N SER A 49 -5.36 -6.29 -4.30
CA SER A 49 -6.34 -6.11 -5.36
C SER A 49 -5.91 -6.79 -6.66
N PHE A 50 -4.63 -7.12 -6.80
CA PHE A 50 -4.07 -7.86 -7.93
C PHE A 50 -3.57 -9.25 -7.51
N SER A 51 -3.93 -10.28 -8.30
CA SER A 51 -3.51 -11.67 -8.07
C SER A 51 -2.43 -12.15 -9.03
N ARG A 52 -2.11 -11.37 -10.08
CA ARG A 52 -1.14 -11.73 -11.12
C ARG A 52 -0.39 -10.52 -11.67
N THR A 53 0.78 -10.79 -12.26
CA THR A 53 1.54 -9.80 -13.05
C THR A 53 0.76 -9.42 -14.31
N LEU A 54 0.72 -8.12 -14.63
CA LEU A 54 0.08 -7.60 -15.84
C LEU A 54 1.13 -7.03 -16.80
N LYS A 55 0.96 -7.31 -18.09
CA LYS A 55 1.87 -6.87 -19.16
C LYS A 55 1.12 -6.69 -20.48
N GLN A 56 1.79 -6.08 -21.46
CA GLN A 56 1.22 -5.81 -22.77
C GLN A 56 0.56 -7.06 -23.41
N GLY A 57 -0.62 -6.88 -23.98
CA GLY A 57 -1.44 -7.92 -24.62
C GLY A 57 -2.47 -8.57 -23.67
N MET A 58 -2.35 -8.36 -22.36
CA MET A 58 -3.32 -8.87 -21.39
C MET A 58 -4.60 -8.03 -21.37
N GLN A 59 -5.69 -8.63 -20.91
CA GLN A 59 -7.02 -8.02 -20.84
C GLN A 59 -7.75 -8.46 -19.57
N GLY A 60 -8.74 -7.67 -19.16
CA GLY A 60 -9.66 -8.00 -18.06
C GLY A 60 -9.87 -6.87 -17.05
N ALA A 61 -10.70 -7.17 -16.04
CA ALA A 61 -11.03 -6.22 -14.97
C ALA A 61 -9.82 -5.76 -14.15
N ASP A 62 -8.78 -6.60 -14.04
CA ASP A 62 -7.52 -6.24 -13.40
C ASP A 62 -6.71 -5.23 -14.21
N VAL A 63 -6.81 -5.24 -15.54
CA VAL A 63 -6.22 -4.21 -16.41
C VAL A 63 -6.96 -2.87 -16.24
N ALA A 64 -8.29 -2.89 -16.18
CA ALA A 64 -9.08 -1.69 -15.90
C ALA A 64 -8.75 -1.10 -14.53
N LEU A 65 -8.60 -1.96 -13.51
CA LEU A 65 -8.18 -1.55 -12.18
C LEU A 65 -6.76 -0.95 -12.17
N LEU A 66 -5.84 -1.52 -12.94
CA LEU A 66 -4.48 -0.98 -13.09
C LEU A 66 -4.51 0.43 -13.68
N GLU A 67 -5.27 0.66 -14.76
CA GLU A 67 -5.44 1.99 -15.36
C GLU A 67 -6.03 2.99 -14.36
N SER A 68 -7.10 2.61 -13.66
CA SER A 68 -7.74 3.44 -12.63
C SER A 68 -6.75 3.90 -11.54
N LYS A 69 -6.00 2.95 -10.99
CA LYS A 69 -4.99 3.22 -9.96
C LYS A 69 -3.82 4.05 -10.48
N LEU A 70 -3.35 3.80 -11.70
CA LEU A 70 -2.28 4.60 -12.30
C LEU A 70 -2.73 6.03 -12.57
N ALA A 71 -3.95 6.22 -13.10
CA ALA A 71 -4.53 7.54 -13.33
C ALA A 71 -4.61 8.34 -12.03
N GLN A 72 -5.04 7.71 -10.92
CA GLN A 72 -5.08 8.33 -9.60
C GLN A 72 -3.70 8.82 -9.15
N VAL A 73 -2.64 7.99 -9.21
CA VAL A 73 -1.31 8.39 -8.71
C VAL A 73 -0.57 9.34 -9.64
N LEU A 74 -0.87 9.31 -10.94
CA LEU A 74 -0.27 10.21 -11.93
C LEU A 74 -1.05 11.54 -12.06
N GLY A 75 -2.19 11.68 -11.40
CA GLY A 75 -3.05 12.87 -11.51
C GLY A 75 -3.68 13.02 -12.90
N GLU A 76 -3.91 11.91 -13.59
CA GLU A 76 -4.50 11.87 -14.93
C GLU A 76 -5.98 11.51 -14.86
N PRO A 77 -6.80 11.91 -15.86
CA PRO A 77 -8.16 11.41 -15.98
C PRO A 77 -8.15 9.90 -16.26
N GLU A 78 -8.99 9.17 -15.53
CA GLU A 78 -9.23 7.74 -15.74
C GLU A 78 -9.80 7.51 -17.14
N ARG A 79 -9.30 6.46 -17.80
CA ARG A 79 -9.78 6.05 -19.12
C ARG A 79 -10.37 4.65 -19.02
N PRO A 80 -11.58 4.41 -19.55
CA PRO A 80 -12.11 3.06 -19.65
C PRO A 80 -11.19 2.26 -20.59
N ARG A 81 -10.52 1.25 -20.02
CA ARG A 81 -9.52 0.45 -20.72
C ARG A 81 -9.59 -0.98 -20.22
N GLU A 82 -9.83 -1.91 -21.14
CA GLU A 82 -9.87 -3.34 -20.82
C GLU A 82 -8.64 -4.10 -21.33
N GLN A 83 -7.77 -3.44 -22.11
CA GLN A 83 -6.56 -4.02 -22.68
C GLN A 83 -5.30 -3.27 -22.25
N PHE A 84 -4.29 -4.06 -21.88
CA PHE A 84 -2.96 -3.58 -21.59
C PHE A 84 -2.22 -3.37 -22.91
N ASP A 85 -2.32 -2.17 -23.46
CA ASP A 85 -1.67 -1.78 -24.71
C ASP A 85 -0.36 -1.01 -24.45
N LYS A 86 0.19 -0.43 -25.51
CA LYS A 86 1.43 0.37 -25.44
C LYS A 86 1.28 1.62 -24.59
N ASP A 87 0.09 2.23 -24.56
CA ASP A 87 -0.13 3.44 -23.77
C ASP A 87 -0.18 3.12 -22.28
N LEU A 88 -0.86 2.03 -21.89
CA LEU A 88 -0.84 1.58 -20.50
C LEU A 88 0.57 1.14 -20.07
N SER A 89 1.33 0.49 -20.96
CA SER A 89 2.73 0.15 -20.68
C SER A 89 3.59 1.39 -20.40
N ARG A 90 3.43 2.46 -21.18
CA ARG A 90 4.13 3.73 -20.93
C ARG A 90 3.72 4.37 -19.60
N LYS A 91 2.45 4.27 -19.20
CA LYS A 91 2.01 4.72 -17.86
C LYS A 91 2.69 3.93 -16.75
N VAL A 92 2.81 2.61 -16.92
CA VAL A 92 3.56 1.77 -15.97
C VAL A 92 5.03 2.18 -15.91
N GLU A 93 5.68 2.42 -17.05
CA GLU A 93 7.06 2.93 -17.08
C GLU A 93 7.21 4.28 -16.37
N LEU A 94 6.28 5.20 -16.60
CA LEU A 94 6.28 6.52 -15.97
C LEU A 94 6.17 6.39 -14.45
N PHE A 95 5.24 5.55 -13.99
CA PHE A 95 5.09 5.22 -12.58
C PHE A 95 6.35 4.57 -12.00
N GLN A 96 6.96 3.62 -12.72
CA GLN A 96 8.21 2.97 -12.32
C GLN A 96 9.35 3.96 -12.14
N ARG A 97 9.51 4.89 -13.09
CA ARG A 97 10.50 5.98 -13.01
C ARG A 97 10.25 6.88 -11.81
N TRP A 98 8.99 7.32 -11.62
CA TRP A 98 8.62 8.18 -10.49
C TRP A 98 8.88 7.51 -9.13
N GLN A 99 8.72 6.19 -9.05
CA GLN A 99 8.98 5.41 -7.84
C GLN A 99 10.41 4.88 -7.74
N ASN A 100 11.32 5.33 -8.61
CA ASN A 100 12.73 4.94 -8.63
C ASN A 100 12.93 3.40 -8.71
N MET A 101 12.07 2.72 -9.48
CA MET A 101 12.08 1.28 -9.73
C MET A 101 12.72 0.93 -11.08
N HIS A 102 12.98 -0.35 -11.33
CA HIS A 102 13.35 -0.83 -12.66
C HIS A 102 12.21 -0.54 -13.66
N VAL A 103 12.57 0.00 -14.83
CA VAL A 103 11.63 0.49 -15.84
C VAL A 103 11.54 -0.54 -16.97
N ASP A 104 10.53 -1.40 -16.91
CA ASP A 104 10.29 -2.47 -17.90
C ASP A 104 8.87 -2.42 -18.50
N GLY A 105 8.02 -1.51 -18.02
CA GLY A 105 6.63 -1.38 -18.48
C GLY A 105 5.74 -2.55 -18.08
N ILE A 106 6.19 -3.42 -17.18
CA ILE A 106 5.48 -4.59 -16.65
C ILE A 106 4.99 -4.28 -15.22
N ALA A 107 3.70 -4.46 -14.99
CA ALA A 107 3.12 -4.36 -13.67
C ALA A 107 3.31 -5.69 -12.91
N GLY A 108 4.55 -5.94 -12.51
CA GLY A 108 4.94 -7.08 -11.66
C GLY A 108 4.62 -6.87 -10.19
N ARG A 109 4.93 -7.88 -9.35
CA ARG A 109 4.61 -7.87 -7.91
C ARG A 109 5.05 -6.61 -7.16
N GLN A 110 6.27 -6.12 -7.41
CA GLN A 110 6.79 -4.92 -6.76
C GLN A 110 6.04 -3.66 -7.22
N THR A 111 5.86 -3.51 -8.54
CA THR A 111 5.11 -2.39 -9.14
C THR A 111 3.69 -2.32 -8.59
N LEU A 112 2.97 -3.45 -8.62
CA LEU A 112 1.58 -3.55 -8.15
C LEU A 112 1.46 -3.27 -6.66
N ARG A 113 2.33 -3.86 -5.82
CA ARG A 113 2.34 -3.60 -4.38
C ARG A 113 2.56 -2.11 -4.10
N ARG A 114 3.52 -1.48 -4.79
CA ARG A 114 3.80 -0.06 -4.57
C ARG A 114 2.62 0.82 -5.00
N LEU A 115 1.99 0.49 -6.13
CA LEU A 115 0.80 1.17 -6.60
C LEU A 115 -0.38 1.01 -5.63
N GLU A 116 -0.59 -0.18 -5.09
CA GLU A 116 -1.61 -0.44 -4.06
C GLU A 116 -1.36 0.42 -2.81
N LEU A 117 -0.13 0.45 -2.29
CA LEU A 117 0.22 1.27 -1.11
C LEU A 117 -0.09 2.77 -1.31
N LEU A 118 0.03 3.28 -2.54
CA LEU A 118 -0.25 4.69 -2.86
C LEU A 118 -1.73 4.97 -3.17
N THR A 119 -2.51 3.94 -3.48
CA THR A 119 -3.93 4.05 -3.88
C THR A 119 -4.88 3.40 -2.88
N GLN A 120 -4.39 3.06 -1.70
CA GLN A 120 -5.17 2.44 -0.64
C GLN A 120 -6.20 3.43 -0.09
N GLN A 121 -7.47 3.24 -0.45
CA GLN A 121 -8.58 4.04 0.08
C GLN A 121 -9.17 3.47 1.39
N GLN A 122 -8.99 2.16 1.65
CA GLN A 122 -9.60 1.44 2.78
C GLN A 122 -8.57 0.72 3.66
N ALA A 123 -7.28 1.03 3.51
CA ALA A 123 -6.29 0.45 4.40
C ALA A 123 -6.53 0.93 5.83
N PRO A 124 -6.21 0.10 6.85
CA PRO A 124 -6.13 0.56 8.21
C PRO A 124 -5.15 1.73 8.25
N SER A 125 -5.66 2.94 8.34
CA SER A 125 -4.83 4.14 8.42
C SER A 125 -4.69 4.53 9.87
N LEU A 126 -3.46 4.90 10.23
CA LEU A 126 -3.19 5.55 11.49
C LEU A 126 -3.87 6.91 11.45
N LYS A 127 -4.90 7.11 12.27
CA LYS A 127 -5.56 8.41 12.36
C LYS A 127 -4.76 9.31 13.30
N GLU A 128 -4.66 10.59 12.98
CA GLU A 128 -4.38 11.65 13.96
C GLU A 128 -5.74 12.36 14.16
N GLU A 129 -6.31 12.32 15.35
CA GLU A 129 -7.42 13.23 15.68
C GLU A 129 -6.83 14.51 16.25
N GLY A 130 -7.30 15.65 15.72
CA GLY A 130 -6.95 17.00 16.20
C GLY A 130 -7.66 17.40 17.48
#